data_AF-A0A2V8DSS8-F1
#
_entry.id   AF-A0A2V8DSS8-F1
#
_cell.length_a   1.000
_cell.length_b   1.000
_cell.length_c   1.000
_cell.angle_alpha   90.00
_cell.angle_beta   90.00
_cell.angle_gamma   90.00
#
_symmetry.space_group_name_H-M   'P 1'
#
loop_
_entity.id
_entity.type
_entity.pdbx_description
1 polymer ?
#
loop_
_entity_poly.entity_id
_entity_poly.type
_entity_poly.pdbx_seq_one_letter_code
_entity_poly.pdbx_strand_id
1 'polypeptide(L)' 'MLIAQSNSGTAGAIRTYSTISSIGVEWDIVGDADHDATAAVDFRVAGTAGWRSALPLVRVDYNGSNMLAGSILFLSPN' A
#
# COMPACT_ATOMS: atom_id res chain seq x y z
N MET A 1 3.48 22.74 5.46
CA MET A 1 4.72 22.03 5.07
C MET A 1 4.50 20.57 5.40
N LEU A 2 4.39 19.70 4.39
CA LEU A 2 4.24 18.25 4.60
C LEU A 2 5.64 17.73 4.94
N ILE A 3 5.87 17.34 6.19
CA ILE A 3 7.11 16.66 6.56
C ILE A 3 7.08 15.29 5.90
N ALA A 4 8.02 15.05 4.98
CA ALA A 4 8.31 13.71 4.49
C ALA A 4 8.99 12.92 5.63
N GLN A 5 9.01 11.60 5.48
CA GLN A 5 9.48 10.67 6.51
C GLN A 5 10.73 11.20 7.26
N SER A 6 10.60 11.40 8.57
CA SER A 6 11.62 12.10 9.37
C SER A 6 12.79 11.17 9.75
N ASN A 7 12.57 9.87 9.65
CA ASN A 7 13.53 8.80 9.89
C ASN A 7 13.74 7.94 8.62
N SER A 8 14.82 7.16 8.60
CA SER A 8 15.09 6.25 7.47
C SER A 8 14.24 4.98 7.61
N GLY A 9 13.30 4.79 6.69
CA GLY A 9 12.51 3.56 6.57
C GLY A 9 13.10 2.59 5.56
N THR A 10 12.96 1.30 5.82
CA THR A 10 13.28 0.24 4.87
C THR A 10 12.02 -0.50 4.49
N ALA A 11 11.80 -0.63 3.18
CA ALA A 11 10.75 -1.47 2.62
C ALA A 11 11.04 -2.95 2.87
N GLY A 12 10.04 -3.65 3.41
CA GLY A 12 10.05 -5.08 3.62
C GLY A 12 9.32 -5.85 2.53
N ALA A 13 8.79 -7.03 2.88
CA ALA A 13 8.07 -7.89 1.96
C ALA A 13 6.75 -7.25 1.50
N ILE A 14 6.41 -7.44 0.22
CA ILE A 14 5.11 -7.09 -0.34
C ILE A 14 4.26 -8.35 -0.49
N ARG A 15 2.98 -8.25 -0.12
CA ARG A 15 1.98 -9.30 -0.24
C ARG A 15 0.78 -8.75 -0.98
N THR A 16 0.19 -9.58 -1.84
CA THR A 16 -0.99 -9.23 -2.62
C THR A 16 -1.99 -10.37 -2.61
N TYR A 17 -3.27 -10.08 -2.44
CA TYR A 17 -4.33 -11.09 -2.45
C TYR A 17 -5.61 -10.53 -3.06
N SER A 18 -6.37 -11.38 -3.74
CA SER A 18 -7.69 -11.02 -4.26
C SER A 18 -8.74 -11.14 -3.16
N THR A 19 -9.62 -10.16 -3.06
CA THR A 19 -10.89 -10.25 -2.33
C THR A 19 -12.02 -10.48 -3.33
N ILE A 20 -13.28 -10.47 -2.87
CA ILE A 20 -14.46 -10.60 -3.74
C ILE A 20 -14.50 -9.45 -4.77
N SER A 21 -14.09 -8.25 -4.37
CA SER A 21 -14.29 -7.03 -5.15
C SER A 21 -13.03 -6.20 -5.30
N SER A 22 -11.86 -6.64 -4.83
CA SER A 22 -10.64 -5.83 -4.91
C SER A 22 -9.37 -6.66 -4.91
N ILE A 23 -8.23 -6.01 -5.16
CA ILE A 23 -6.90 -6.55 -4.86
C ILE A 23 -6.38 -5.83 -3.62
N GLY A 24 -6.16 -6.58 -2.55
CA GLY A 24 -5.51 -6.12 -1.32
C GLY A 24 -4.00 -6.20 -1.46
N VAL A 25 -3.31 -5.19 -0.90
CA VAL A 25 -1.85 -5.12 -0.82
C VAL A 25 -1.44 -4.78 0.60
N GLU A 26 -0.41 -5.47 1.06
CA GLU A 26 0.26 -5.26 2.33
C GLU A 26 1.75 -5.12 2.06
N TRP A 27 2.38 -4.12 2.67
CA TRP A 27 3.79 -3.85 2.51
C TRP A 27 4.45 -3.59 3.86
N ASP A 28 5.29 -4.52 4.30
CA ASP A 28 6.00 -4.38 5.56
C ASP A 28 6.96 -3.19 5.53
N ILE A 29 7.09 -2.51 6.68
CA ILE A 29 8.02 -1.40 6.85
C ILE A 29 8.81 -1.55 8.14
N VAL A 30 10.06 -1.08 8.14
CA VAL A 30 10.96 -1.08 9.30
C VAL A 30 11.59 0.29 9.44
N GLY A 31 11.79 0.75 10.68
CA GLY A 31 12.48 2.02 10.96
C GLY A 31 11.58 3.27 11.02
N ASP A 32 10.29 3.11 10.70
CA ASP A 32 9.27 4.16 10.78
C ASP A 32 8.62 4.22 12.18
N ALA A 33 9.35 4.80 13.14
CA ALA A 33 8.99 4.85 14.56
C ALA A 33 8.09 6.04 14.94
N ASP A 34 8.07 7.10 14.14
CA ASP A 34 7.16 8.25 14.28
C ASP A 34 5.88 8.09 13.44
N HIS A 35 5.78 7.01 12.66
CA HIS A 35 4.58 6.59 11.92
C HIS A 35 4.18 7.59 10.82
N ASP A 36 5.18 8.19 10.17
CA ASP A 36 4.98 9.15 9.10
C ASP A 36 5.30 8.60 7.70
N ALA A 37 5.64 7.30 7.59
CA ALA A 37 5.79 6.65 6.30
C ALA A 37 4.47 6.65 5.51
N THR A 38 4.58 6.92 4.21
CA THR A 38 3.46 6.92 3.27
C THR A 38 3.79 6.09 2.05
N ALA A 39 2.76 5.47 1.44
CA ALA A 39 2.91 4.75 0.17
C ALA A 39 1.80 5.14 -0.80
N ALA A 40 2.20 5.73 -1.92
CA ALA A 40 1.35 5.90 -3.09
C ALA A 40 1.38 4.62 -3.92
N VAL A 41 0.25 4.31 -4.57
CA VAL A 41 0.11 3.10 -5.38
C VAL A 41 -0.47 3.46 -6.72
N ASP A 42 0.21 3.04 -7.78
CA ASP A 42 -0.31 3.04 -9.13
C ASP A 42 -0.50 1.60 -9.61
N PHE A 43 -1.54 1.37 -10.42
CA PHE A 43 -1.82 0.07 -11.00
C PHE A 43 -2.18 0.19 -12.48
N ARG A 44 -1.99 -0.91 -13.21
CA ARG A 44 -2.33 -1.00 -14.63
C ARG A 44 -3.01 -2.34 -14.89
N VAL A 45 -4.11 -2.30 -15.63
CA VAL A 45 -4.78 -3.54 -16.07
C VAL A 45 -3.98 -4.14 -17.21
N ALA A 46 -3.77 -5.46 -17.16
CA ALA A 46 -3.07 -6.19 -18.20
C ALA A 46 -3.69 -5.90 -19.58
N GLY A 47 -2.85 -5.62 -20.57
CA GLY A 47 -3.31 -5.24 -21.92
C GLY A 47 -3.69 -3.76 -22.10
N THR A 48 -3.68 -2.96 -21.05
CA THR A 48 -3.87 -1.49 -21.16
C THR A 48 -2.53 -0.75 -21.09
N ALA A 49 -2.48 0.45 -21.67
CA ALA A 49 -1.27 1.28 -21.65
C ALA A 49 -1.15 2.15 -20.39
N GLY A 50 -2.28 2.65 -19.87
CA GLY A 50 -2.30 3.67 -18.82
C GLY A 50 -2.21 3.11 -17.40
N TRP A 51 -1.29 3.67 -16.61
CA TRP A 51 -1.31 3.54 -15.16
C TRP A 51 -2.43 4.40 -14.58
N ARG A 52 -3.04 3.92 -13.50
CA ARG A 52 -4.08 4.60 -12.74
C ARG A 52 -3.66 4.66 -11.29
N SER A 53 -3.88 5.80 -10.65
CA SER A 53 -3.61 5.94 -9.23
C SER A 53 -4.71 5.29 -8.41
N ALA A 54 -4.30 4.53 -7.41
CA ALA A 54 -5.15 4.03 -6.35
C ALA A 54 -5.15 5.01 -5.17
N LEU A 55 -5.95 4.70 -4.15
CA LEU A 55 -5.83 5.37 -2.86
C LEU A 55 -4.47 5.00 -2.21
N PRO A 56 -3.85 5.93 -1.46
CA PRO A 56 -2.67 5.62 -0.66
C PRO A 56 -2.93 4.47 0.32
N LEU A 57 -1.88 3.70 0.61
CA LEU A 57 -1.95 2.68 1.67
C LEU A 57 -2.02 3.36 3.04
N VAL A 58 -2.66 2.68 3.99
CA VAL A 58 -2.85 3.14 5.36
C VAL A 58 -1.94 2.36 6.29
N ARG A 59 -1.42 3.04 7.32
CA ARG A 59 -0.63 2.43 8.38
C ARG A 59 -1.42 1.36 9.15
N VAL A 60 -0.82 0.19 9.33
CA VAL A 60 -1.31 -0.91 10.15
C VAL A 60 -0.18 -1.40 11.06
N ASP A 61 -0.25 -1.02 12.33
CA ASP A 61 0.77 -1.30 13.36
C ASP A 61 0.18 -1.92 14.63
N TYR A 62 -0.88 -2.70 14.46
CA TYR A 62 -1.61 -3.36 15.54
C TYR A 62 -1.29 -4.87 15.61
N ASN A 63 -1.28 -5.42 16.83
CA ASN A 63 -1.16 -6.85 17.12
C ASN A 63 0.04 -7.53 16.41
N GLY A 64 1.21 -6.90 16.46
CA GLY A 64 2.44 -7.41 15.87
C GLY A 64 2.60 -7.18 14.37
N SER A 65 1.62 -6.56 13.71
CA SER A 65 1.79 -6.06 12.34
C SER A 65 2.60 -4.77 12.35
N ASN A 66 3.35 -4.51 11.28
CA ASN A 66 3.99 -3.22 11.03
C ASN A 66 4.13 -2.99 9.53
N MET A 67 3.07 -2.46 8.91
CA MET A 67 2.94 -2.42 7.46
C MET A 67 2.08 -1.24 6.98
N LEU A 68 2.14 -0.98 5.67
CA LEU A 68 1.19 -0.15 4.94
C LEU A 68 0.26 -1.08 4.16
N ALA A 69 -1.06 -0.93 4.30
CA ALA A 69 -2.04 -1.82 3.69
C ALA A 69 -3.23 -1.09 3.07
N GLY A 70 -3.86 -1.70 2.06
CA GLY A 70 -5.00 -1.11 1.36
C GLY A 70 -5.54 -1.95 0.21
N SER A 71 -6.71 -1.57 -0.32
CA SER A 71 -7.31 -2.15 -1.53
C SER A 71 -7.09 -1.22 -2.72
N ILE A 72 -6.50 -1.73 -3.79
CA ILE A 72 -5.97 -0.89 -4.90
C ILE A 72 -7.05 -0.54 -5.93
N LEU A 73 -7.98 -1.46 -6.19
CA LEU A 73 -8.95 -1.33 -7.28
C LEU A 73 -10.21 -2.13 -6.97
N PHE A 74 -11.32 -1.75 -7.60
CA PHE A 74 -12.49 -2.61 -7.65
C PHE A 74 -12.39 -3.61 -8.81
N LEU A 75 -12.49 -4.89 -8.49
CA LEU A 75 -12.75 -5.96 -9.46
C LEU A 75 -14.19 -5.78 -9.93
N SER A 76 -14.41 -5.74 -11.24
CA SER A 76 -15.76 -5.84 -11.80
C SER A 76 -16.09 -7.32 -11.87
N PRO A 77 -17.01 -7.86 -11.05
CA PRO A 77 -17.50 -9.21 -11.28
C PRO A 77 -18.29 -9.19 -12.58
N ASN A 78 -17.85 -10.03 -13.51
CA ASN A 78 -18.55 -10.34 -14.76
C ASN A 78 -19.82 -11.14 -14.52
#